data_AF-A0A0S7YZ78-F1
#
_entry.id   AF-A0A0S7YZ78-F1
#
_cell.length_a   1.000
_cell.length_b   1.000
_cell.length_c   1.000
_cell.angle_alpha   90.00
_cell.angle_beta   90.00
_cell.angle_gamma   90.00
#
_symmetry.space_group_name_H-M   'P 1'
#
loop_
_entity.id
_entity.type
_entity.pdbx_description
1 polymer ?
#
loop_
_entity_poly.entity_id
_entity_poly.type
_entity_poly.pdbx_seq_one_letter_code
_entity_poly.pdbx_strand_id
1 'polypeptide(L)'
;MFDLALLKIEKEIESHVKFGDSDTLKQGEKVVAIGNPVGLTNTVTSGVVSSLDRPFLQIGNIIQIDAALNPGNSGGALINSDGYLVGIAFAGLENFENLNFAIPSNLILSVLFRLYNSSII
;
A
#
# COMPACT_ATOMS: atom_id res chain seq x y z
N MET A 1 -3.93 -10.38 -12.68
CA MET A 1 -2.55 -9.85 -12.67
C MET A 1 -2.51 -8.79 -11.58
N PHE A 2 -1.74 -9.02 -10.50
CA PHE A 2 -1.62 -8.06 -9.40
C PHE A 2 -0.71 -6.92 -9.83
N ASP A 3 -1.03 -5.66 -9.52
CA ASP A 3 -0.11 -4.54 -9.76
C ASP A 3 0.94 -4.48 -8.66
N LEU A 4 1.78 -5.52 -8.62
CA LEU A 4 2.85 -5.69 -7.65
C LEU A 4 4.10 -6.18 -8.38
N ALA A 5 5.21 -5.51 -8.11
CA ALA A 5 6.54 -5.93 -8.52
C ALA A 5 7.42 -6.16 -7.29
N LEU A 6 8.27 -7.19 -7.34
CA LEU A 6 9.29 -7.44 -6.35
C LEU A 6 10.65 -7.11 -6.96
N LEU A 7 11.39 -6.22 -6.31
CA LEU A 7 12.74 -5.82 -6.73
C LEU A 7 13.75 -6.31 -5.71
N LYS A 8 14.92 -6.73 -6.19
CA LYS A 8 16.07 -7.06 -5.36
C LYS A 8 17.07 -5.90 -5.41
N ILE A 9 17.55 -5.48 -4.25
CA ILE A 9 18.66 -4.53 -4.15
C ILE A 9 19.92 -5.26 -3.69
N GLU A 10 21.07 -4.93 -4.27
CA GLU A 10 22.37 -5.50 -3.90
C GLU A 10 23.12 -4.55 -2.96
N LYS A 11 22.50 -4.27 -1.82
CA LYS A 11 23.04 -3.39 -0.78
C LYS A 11 22.59 -3.87 0.60
N GLU A 12 23.47 -3.75 1.59
CA GLU A 12 23.06 -3.91 2.98
C GLU A 12 22.09 -2.79 3.39
N ILE A 13 20.98 -3.19 4.01
CA ILE A 13 19.92 -2.28 4.46
C ILE A 13 19.98 -2.21 5.98
N GLU A 14 20.10 -1.00 6.53
CA GLU A 14 20.17 -0.78 7.98
C GLU A 14 18.79 -0.87 8.65
N SER A 15 17.71 -0.65 7.90
CA SER A 15 16.35 -0.70 8.41
C SER A 15 15.36 -1.23 7.37
N HIS A 16 14.28 -1.82 7.87
CA HIS A 16 13.13 -2.26 7.09
C HIS A 16 11.85 -2.02 7.89
N VAL A 17 10.74 -1.79 7.19
CA VAL A 17 9.44 -1.71 7.84
C VAL A 17 8.95 -3.11 8.21
N LYS A 18 8.27 -3.22 9.36
CA LYS A 18 7.60 -4.45 9.77
C LYS A 18 6.20 -4.51 9.16
N PHE A 19 5.81 -5.68 8.67
CA PHE A 19 4.43 -5.92 8.25
C PHE A 19 3.51 -5.95 9.47
N GLY A 20 2.35 -5.33 9.33
CA GLY A 20 1.21 -5.49 10.22
C GLY A 20 0.18 -6.44 9.60
N ASP A 21 -0.78 -6.86 10.41
CA ASP A 21 -1.90 -7.69 9.98
C ASP A 21 -3.04 -6.81 9.45
N SER A 22 -3.21 -6.77 8.13
CA SER A 22 -4.26 -5.96 7.50
C SER A 22 -5.67 -6.43 7.83
N ASP A 23 -5.85 -7.69 8.23
CA ASP A 23 -7.18 -8.25 8.53
C ASP A 23 -7.68 -7.78 9.91
N THR A 24 -6.80 -7.17 10.71
CA THR A 24 -7.13 -6.58 12.02
C THR A 24 -7.52 -5.10 11.94
N LEU A 25 -7.31 -4.46 10.79
CA LEU A 25 -7.67 -3.06 10.58
C LEU A 25 -9.16 -2.84 10.81
N LYS A 26 -9.51 -1.62 11.22
CA LYS A 26 -10.90 -1.20 11.39
C LYS A 26 -11.23 0.02 10.56
N GLN A 27 -12.46 0.10 10.08
CA GLN A 27 -12.96 1.32 9.48
C GLN A 27 -12.86 2.49 10.49
N GLY A 28 -12.34 3.63 10.03
CA GLY A 28 -12.05 4.81 10.85
C GLY A 28 -10.66 4.77 11.52
N GLU A 29 -9.92 3.68 11.42
CA GLU A 29 -8.55 3.60 11.94
C GLU A 29 -7.63 4.54 11.17
N LYS A 30 -6.78 5.28 11.90
CA LYS A 30 -5.86 6.26 11.31
C LYS A 30 -4.71 5.55 10.60
N VAL A 31 -4.42 6.04 9.41
CA VAL A 31 -3.33 5.57 8.57
C VAL A 31 -2.59 6.75 7.95
N VAL A 32 -1.32 6.53 7.60
CA VAL A 32 -0.53 7.47 6.81
C VAL A 32 -0.04 6.79 5.54
N ALA A 33 -0.08 7.52 4.42
CA ALA A 33 0.53 7.11 3.17
C ALA A 33 1.86 7.86 2.98
N ILE A 34 2.92 7.14 2.64
CA ILE A 34 4.27 7.69 2.45
C ILE A 34 4.72 7.40 1.02
N GLY A 35 5.11 8.45 0.28
CA GLY A 35 5.49 8.34 -1.13
C GLY A 35 6.27 9.54 -1.66
N ASN A 36 6.41 9.59 -2.98
CA ASN A 36 7.13 10.64 -3.70
C ASN A 36 6.25 11.20 -4.84
N PRO A 37 5.21 11.98 -4.51
CA PRO A 37 4.27 12.50 -5.50
C PRO A 37 4.93 13.57 -6.37
N VAL A 38 4.78 13.45 -7.69
CA VAL A 38 5.26 14.45 -8.67
C VAL A 38 6.78 14.76 -8.54
N GLY A 39 7.57 13.83 -8.02
CA GLY A 39 9.02 14.01 -7.81
C GLY A 39 9.41 14.75 -6.52
N LEU A 40 8.45 15.08 -5.65
CA LEU A 40 8.69 15.60 -4.30
C LEU A 40 9.01 14.46 -3.32
N THR A 41 10.28 14.32 -2.93
CA THR A 41 10.72 13.26 -2.02
C THR A 41 10.09 13.38 -0.63
N ASN A 42 9.77 12.25 0.00
CA ASN A 42 9.36 12.13 1.41
C ASN A 42 8.05 12.82 1.77
N THR A 43 7.02 12.70 0.93
CA THR A 43 5.69 13.22 1.25
C THR A 43 4.93 12.23 2.14
N VAL A 44 4.32 12.75 3.19
CA VAL A 44 3.44 12.01 4.08
C VAL A 44 2.04 12.63 4.03
N THR A 45 1.03 11.81 3.79
CA THR A 45 -0.38 12.20 3.88
C THR A 45 -1.07 11.34 4.92
N SER A 46 -2.04 11.91 5.65
CA SER A 46 -2.78 11.22 6.70
C SER A 46 -4.24 11.09 6.30
N GLY A 47 -4.86 10.01 6.75
CA GLY A 47 -6.28 9.77 6.61
C GLY A 47 -6.75 8.65 7.53
N VAL A 48 -7.84 8.01 7.15
CA VAL A 48 -8.41 6.85 7.81
C VAL A 48 -8.70 5.74 6.81
N VAL A 49 -8.85 4.53 7.32
CA VAL A 49 -9.47 3.42 6.60
C VAL A 49 -10.95 3.73 6.38
N SER A 50 -11.34 4.00 5.14
CA SER A 50 -12.73 4.24 4.76
C SER A 50 -13.52 2.96 4.54
N SER A 51 -12.88 1.85 4.13
CA SER A 51 -13.48 0.52 3.96
C SER A 51 -12.39 -0.55 3.77
N LEU A 52 -12.69 -1.82 4.07
CA LEU A 52 -11.71 -2.93 4.00
C LEU A 52 -12.04 -3.98 2.92
N ASP A 53 -13.29 -4.00 2.44
CA ASP A 53 -13.80 -5.05 1.55
C ASP A 53 -14.29 -4.47 0.24
N ARG A 54 -13.47 -3.63 -0.41
CA ARG A 54 -13.80 -3.12 -1.75
C ARG A 54 -13.35 -4.12 -2.80
N PRO A 55 -14.26 -4.77 -3.55
CA PRO A 55 -13.86 -5.62 -4.65
C PRO A 55 -13.24 -4.75 -5.74
N PHE A 56 -12.04 -5.07 -6.18
CA PHE A 56 -11.36 -4.30 -7.22
C PHE A 56 -10.76 -5.20 -8.30
N LEU A 57 -11.39 -5.14 -9.48
CA LEU A 57 -11.00 -5.86 -10.68
C LEU A 57 -10.64 -7.33 -10.36
N GLN A 58 -9.41 -7.74 -10.70
CA GLN A 58 -8.88 -9.08 -10.47
C GLN A 58 -7.94 -9.16 -9.25
N ILE A 59 -7.79 -8.06 -8.50
CA ILE A 59 -6.90 -7.98 -7.33
C ILE A 59 -7.56 -8.62 -6.10
N GLY A 60 -8.90 -8.57 -6.02
CA GLY A 60 -9.67 -9.03 -4.88
C GLY A 60 -10.11 -7.85 -4.00
N ASN A 61 -10.24 -8.09 -2.69
CA ASN A 61 -10.61 -7.04 -1.74
C ASN A 61 -9.42 -6.14 -1.44
N ILE A 62 -9.64 -4.83 -1.54
CA ILE A 62 -8.64 -3.80 -1.27
C ILE A 62 -9.12 -2.84 -0.18
N ILE A 63 -8.15 -2.17 0.43
CA ILE A 63 -8.39 -1.14 1.45
C ILE A 63 -8.75 0.16 0.73
N GLN A 64 -9.86 0.77 1.11
CA GLN A 64 -10.19 2.15 0.74
C GLN A 64 -9.71 3.10 1.85
N ILE A 65 -9.08 4.20 1.46
CA ILE A 65 -8.62 5.26 2.36
C ILE A 65 -9.01 6.63 1.81
N ASP A 66 -9.06 7.63 2.68
CA ASP A 66 -9.23 9.05 2.31
C ASP A 66 -7.92 9.84 2.36
N ALA A 67 -6.81 9.22 2.80
CA ALA A 67 -5.49 9.84 2.75
C ALA A 67 -5.17 10.25 1.32
N ALA A 68 -4.69 11.49 1.13
CA ALA A 68 -4.44 12.03 -0.19
C ALA A 68 -3.37 11.21 -0.94
N LEU A 69 -3.74 10.69 -2.11
CA LEU A 69 -2.81 10.07 -3.05
C LEU A 69 -2.77 10.90 -4.34
N ASN A 70 -1.55 11.22 -4.77
CA ASN A 70 -1.28 11.87 -6.05
C ASN A 70 -0.38 10.95 -6.90
N PRO A 71 -0.32 11.13 -8.23
CA PRO A 71 0.65 10.43 -9.06
C PRO A 71 2.07 10.51 -8.47
N GLY A 72 2.71 9.35 -8.28
CA GLY A 72 3.99 9.19 -7.58
C GLY A 72 3.89 8.64 -6.14
N ASN A 73 2.68 8.55 -5.57
CA ASN A 73 2.44 7.78 -4.33
C ASN A 73 2.14 6.29 -4.59
N SER A 74 1.86 5.89 -5.84
CA SER A 74 1.68 4.48 -6.22
C SER A 74 2.96 3.68 -5.90
N GLY A 75 2.80 2.53 -5.27
CA GLY A 75 3.88 1.74 -4.67
C GLY A 75 4.32 2.20 -3.28
N GLY A 76 3.78 3.32 -2.78
CA GLY A 76 4.09 3.88 -1.46
C GLY A 76 3.52 3.05 -0.30
N ALA A 77 4.10 3.23 0.87
CA ALA A 77 3.70 2.50 2.07
C ALA A 77 2.43 3.09 2.70
N LEU A 78 1.49 2.23 3.07
CA LEU A 78 0.38 2.57 3.97
C LEU A 78 0.69 2.03 5.37
N ILE A 79 0.83 2.94 6.33
CA ILE A 79 1.31 2.65 7.69
C ILE A 79 0.19 2.93 8.70
N ASN A 80 -0.05 2.02 9.65
CA ASN A 80 -0.99 2.26 10.75
C ASN A 80 -0.37 3.11 11.87
N SER A 81 -1.15 3.44 12.90
CA SER A 81 -0.70 4.30 14.00
C SER A 81 0.44 3.71 14.84
N ASP A 82 0.67 2.40 14.77
CA ASP A 82 1.74 1.70 15.46
C ASP A 82 3.04 1.59 14.64
N GLY A 83 3.05 2.12 13.42
CA GLY A 83 4.23 2.09 12.53
C GLY A 83 4.37 0.82 11.71
N TYR A 84 3.33 -0.02 11.62
CA TYR A 84 3.35 -1.23 10.81
C TYR A 84 2.84 -0.98 9.39
N LEU A 85 3.46 -1.64 8.41
CA LEU A 85 3.01 -1.67 7.02
C LEU A 85 1.75 -2.52 6.90
N VAL A 86 0.62 -1.88 6.62
CA VAL A 86 -0.69 -2.54 6.48
C VAL A 86 -1.19 -2.56 5.03
N GLY A 87 -0.49 -1.90 4.12
CA GLY A 87 -0.76 -2.02 2.68
C GLY A 87 0.21 -1.23 1.80
N ILE A 88 0.04 -1.39 0.49
CA ILE A 88 0.76 -0.62 -0.53
C ILE A 88 -0.24 0.21 -1.33
N ALA A 89 -0.04 1.52 -1.36
CA ALA A 89 -0.87 2.45 -2.12
C ALA A 89 -0.76 2.14 -3.62
N PHE A 90 -1.89 2.04 -4.32
CA PHE A 90 -1.92 1.70 -5.74
C PHE A 90 -2.52 2.83 -6.58
N ALA A 91 -3.76 3.24 -6.29
CA ALA A 91 -4.46 4.20 -7.13
C ALA A 91 -5.44 5.09 -6.34
N GLY A 92 -5.63 6.31 -6.83
CA GLY A 92 -6.82 7.12 -6.62
C GLY A 92 -7.63 7.18 -7.91
N LEU A 93 -8.94 7.37 -7.83
CA LEU A 93 -9.75 7.62 -9.02
C LEU A 93 -9.67 9.10 -9.41
N GLU A 94 -9.15 9.41 -10.61
CA GLU A 94 -8.82 10.78 -11.05
C GLU A 94 -9.97 11.80 -10.97
N ASN A 95 -11.23 11.32 -10.97
CA ASN A 95 -12.43 12.17 -10.90
C ASN A 95 -13.13 12.13 -9.53
N PHE A 96 -12.54 11.50 -8.52
CA PHE A 96 -13.13 11.37 -7.19
C PHE A 96 -12.10 11.78 -6.13
N GLU A 97 -12.41 12.87 -5.41
CA GLU A 97 -11.61 13.28 -4.27
C GLU A 97 -11.74 12.25 -3.13
N ASN A 98 -10.64 12.01 -2.43
CA ASN A 98 -10.59 11.17 -1.23
C ASN A 98 -11.06 9.72 -1.44
N LEU A 99 -11.02 9.23 -2.67
CA LEU A 99 -11.35 7.85 -3.03
C LEU A 99 -10.08 7.14 -3.50
N ASN A 100 -9.31 6.70 -2.51
CA ASN A 100 -7.97 6.14 -2.70
C ASN A 100 -7.90 4.70 -2.20
N PHE A 101 -6.93 3.96 -2.71
CA PHE A 101 -6.88 2.51 -2.56
C PHE A 101 -5.48 1.97 -2.26
N ALA A 102 -5.44 0.94 -1.42
CA ALA A 102 -4.23 0.19 -1.12
C ALA A 102 -4.46 -1.33 -1.16
N ILE A 103 -3.44 -2.05 -1.61
CA ILE A 103 -3.39 -3.51 -1.56
C ILE A 103 -3.06 -3.92 -0.12
N PRO A 104 -3.87 -4.78 0.54
CA PRO A 104 -3.63 -5.19 1.93
C PRO A 104 -2.30 -5.94 2.13
N SER A 105 -1.65 -5.74 3.28
CA SER A 105 -0.40 -6.44 3.63
C SER A 105 -0.52 -7.96 3.57
N ASN A 106 -1.65 -8.53 4.04
CA ASN A 106 -1.85 -9.98 4.03
C ASN A 106 -1.95 -10.53 2.60
N LEU A 107 -2.59 -9.78 1.68
CA LEU A 107 -2.61 -10.13 0.26
C LEU A 107 -1.20 -10.06 -0.34
N ILE A 108 -0.42 -9.03 -0.04
CA ILE A 108 0.97 -8.90 -0.50
C ILE A 108 1.82 -10.09 -0.03
N LEU A 109 1.74 -10.44 1.25
CA LEU A 109 2.45 -11.58 1.83
C LEU A 109 2.05 -12.90 1.16
N SER A 110 0.76 -13.08 0.83
CA SER A 110 0.26 -14.29 0.16
C SER A 110 0.84 -14.50 -1.25
N VAL A 111 1.22 -13.41 -1.94
CA VAL A 111 1.75 -13.47 -3.30
C VAL A 111 3.26 -13.35 -3.37
N LEU A 112 3.92 -12.93 -2.28
CA LEU A 112 5.35 -12.64 -2.23
C LEU A 112 6.19 -13.84 -2.65
N PHE A 113 5.84 -15.06 -2.19
CA PHE A 113 6.55 -16.28 -2.58
C PHE A 113 6.47 -16.54 -4.09
N ARG A 114 5.30 -16.29 -4.71
CA ARG A 114 5.16 -16.43 -6.17
C ARG A 114 6.01 -15.40 -6.89
N LEU A 115 6.01 -14.14 -6.43
CA LEU A 115 6.82 -13.08 -7.04
C LEU A 115 8.31 -13.42 -6.94
N TYR A 116 8.78 -13.84 -5.76
CA TYR A 116 10.17 -14.23 -5.56
C TYR A 116 10.64 -15.34 -6.51
N ASN A 117 9.84 -16.38 -6.73
CA ASN A 117 10.19 -17.46 -7.64
C ASN A 117 10.03 -17.09 -9.13
N SER A 118 9.17 -16.12 -9.45
CA SER A 118 8.99 -15.63 -10.82
C SER A 118 10.06 -14.62 -11.24
N SER A 119 10.64 -13.91 -10.27
CA SER A 119 11.66 -12.87 -10.45
C SER A 119 13.09 -13.41 -10.51
N ILE A 120 13.28 -14.74 -10.53
CA ILE A 120 14.59 -15.34 -10.85
C ILE A 120 14.74 -15.32 -12.38
N ILE A 121 15.16 -14.16 -12.91
CA ILE A 121 15.84 -14.02 -14.20
C ILE A 121 17.14 -13.26 -13.92
#